data_AF-A0A0B1T5S7-F1
#
_entry.id   AF-A0A0B1T5S7-F1
#
_cell.length_a   1.000
_cell.length_b   1.000
_cell.length_c   1.000
_cell.angle_alpha   90.00
_cell.angle_beta   90.00
_cell.angle_gamma   90.00
#
_symmetry.space_group_name_H-M   'P 1'
#
loop_
_entity.id
_entity.type
_entity.pdbx_description
1 polymer ?
#
loop_
_entity_poly.entity_id
_entity_poly.type
_entity_poly.pdbx_seq_one_letter_code
_entity_poly.pdbx_strand_id
1 'polypeptide(L)'
;MLRHALLLVFLFVCSLAALIKNRSCVNGELEGDRCFCRDGWTGAMCHRRMNCDGYERLSNGSCIQCAEGWVGPDCDAINCNGHGAPNYDLTSCNCEKPYSGNQSNWL
;
A
#
# COMPACT_ATOMS: atom_id res chain seq x y z
N MET A 1 -37.01 -13.60 28.94
CA MET A 1 -35.69 -13.40 29.60
C MET A 1 -34.58 -14.15 28.84
N LEU A 2 -34.52 -15.49 28.92
CA LEU A 2 -33.42 -16.30 28.34
C LEU A 2 -33.23 -16.14 26.82
N ARG A 3 -34.33 -16.08 26.05
CA ARG A 3 -34.31 -15.94 24.59
C ARG A 3 -33.77 -14.60 24.09
N HIS A 4 -34.00 -13.52 24.86
CA HIS A 4 -33.44 -12.21 24.56
C HIS A 4 -31.95 -12.13 24.94
N ALA A 5 -31.57 -12.77 26.06
CA ALA A 5 -30.17 -12.87 26.45
C ALA A 5 -29.34 -13.65 25.41
N LEU A 6 -29.86 -14.75 24.86
CA LEU A 6 -29.21 -15.52 23.79
C LEU A 6 -29.01 -14.70 22.50
N LEU A 7 -30.01 -13.91 22.11
CA LEU A 7 -29.90 -13.02 20.93
C LEU A 7 -28.82 -11.94 21.13
N LEU A 8 -28.75 -11.33 22.31
CA LEU A 8 -27.72 -10.33 22.62
C LEU A 8 -26.31 -10.92 22.62
N VAL A 9 -26.14 -12.11 23.18
CA VAL A 9 -24.86 -12.85 23.15
C VAL A 9 -24.46 -13.18 21.71
N PHE A 10 -25.40 -13.65 20.90
CA PHE A 10 -25.13 -13.98 19.50
C PHE A 10 -24.72 -12.75 18.68
N LEU A 11 -25.44 -11.63 18.85
CA LEU A 11 -25.08 -10.36 18.20
C LEU A 11 -23.71 -9.86 18.63
N PHE A 12 -23.38 -9.95 19.92
CA PHE A 12 -22.07 -9.55 20.45
C PHE A 12 -20.94 -10.42 19.87
N VAL A 13 -21.12 -11.74 19.80
CA VAL A 13 -20.17 -12.68 19.19
C VAL A 13 -19.99 -12.40 17.69
N CYS A 14 -21.07 -12.17 16.95
CA CYS A 14 -21.01 -11.81 15.53
C CYS A 14 -20.29 -10.46 15.31
N SER A 15 -20.53 -9.49 16.19
CA SER A 15 -19.89 -8.17 16.13
C SER A 15 -18.38 -8.29 16.36
N LEU A 16 -17.97 -9.07 17.37
CA LEU A 16 -16.56 -9.35 17.64
C LEU A 16 -15.90 -10.07 16.47
N ALA A 17 -16.55 -11.06 15.86
CA ALA A 17 -16.02 -11.79 14.71
C ALA A 17 -15.85 -10.89 13.47
N ALA A 18 -16.79 -9.96 13.23
CA ALA A 18 -16.71 -9.00 12.13
C ALA A 18 -15.62 -7.93 12.34
N LEU A 19 -15.24 -7.66 13.59
CA LEU A 19 -14.15 -6.74 13.95
C LEU A 19 -12.76 -7.37 13.79
N ILE A 20 -12.67 -8.69 13.60
CA ILE A 20 -11.41 -9.36 13.23
C ILE A 20 -11.12 -9.02 11.76
N LYS A 21 -10.58 -7.82 11.54
CA LYS A 21 -10.08 -7.40 10.23
C LYS A 21 -8.86 -8.27 9.91
N ASN A 22 -9.06 -9.28 9.07
CA ASN A 22 -7.97 -10.11 8.57
C ASN A 22 -7.03 -9.23 7.72
N ARG A 23 -5.90 -8.81 8.31
CA ARG A 23 -4.88 -8.03 7.60
C ARG A 23 -4.06 -9.00 6.76
N SER A 24 -4.37 -9.06 5.47
CA SER A 24 -3.56 -9.86 4.53
C SER A 24 -2.31 -9.09 4.11
N CYS A 25 -1.14 -9.69 4.31
CA CYS A 25 0.10 -9.22 3.69
C CYS A 25 0.16 -9.78 2.27
N VAL A 26 0.06 -8.92 1.25
CA VAL A 26 -0.05 -9.35 -0.15
C VAL A 26 1.24 -10.02 -0.63
N ASN A 27 2.39 -9.39 -0.34
CA ASN A 27 3.72 -9.89 -0.68
C ASN A 27 4.63 -9.92 0.55
N GLY A 28 4.15 -10.54 1.63
CA GLY A 28 4.87 -10.58 2.88
C GLY A 28 4.32 -11.61 3.83
N GLU A 29 4.92 -11.67 5.01
CA GLU A 29 4.51 -12.54 6.10
C GLU A 29 3.92 -11.68 7.22
N LEU A 30 2.84 -12.17 7.82
CA LEU A 30 2.21 -11.52 8.96
C LEU A 30 2.87 -12.05 10.24
N GLU A 31 3.48 -11.16 11.00
CA GLU A 31 4.01 -11.47 12.33
C GLU A 31 3.41 -10.47 13.34
N GLY A 32 2.51 -10.98 14.18
CA GLY A 32 1.64 -10.17 15.02
C GLY A 32 0.68 -9.31 14.18
N ASP A 33 0.73 -8.00 14.38
CA ASP A 33 -0.12 -7.02 13.68
C ASP A 33 0.56 -6.30 12.50
N ARG A 34 1.79 -6.72 12.15
CA ARG A 34 2.62 -6.08 11.13
C ARG A 34 2.99 -7.04 10.01
N CYS A 35 2.99 -6.52 8.78
CA CYS A 35 3.53 -7.23 7.63
C CYS A 35 5.03 -7.01 7.49
N PHE A 36 5.75 -8.09 7.27
CA PHE A 36 7.16 -8.11 6.88
C PHE A 36 7.23 -8.43 5.39
N CYS A 37 7.61 -7.45 4.58
CA CYS A 37 7.54 -7.57 3.14
C CYS A 37 8.71 -8.38 2.58
N ARG A 38 8.44 -9.16 1.54
CA ARG A 38 9.49 -9.79 0.72
C ARG A 38 10.26 -8.71 -0.03
N ASP A 39 11.50 -9.04 -0.41
CA ASP A 39 12.36 -8.15 -1.17
C ASP A 39 11.66 -7.55 -2.39
N GLY A 40 11.77 -6.23 -2.55
CA GLY A 40 11.13 -5.47 -3.63
C GLY A 40 9.68 -5.08 -3.39
N TRP A 41 9.14 -5.29 -2.18
CA TRP A 41 7.79 -4.87 -1.79
C TRP A 41 7.79 -4.01 -0.53
N THR A 42 6.85 -3.07 -0.44
CA THR A 42 6.69 -2.15 0.69
C THR A 42 5.21 -1.79 0.93
N GLY A 43 4.97 -0.91 1.91
CA GLY A 43 3.67 -0.49 2.39
C GLY A 43 3.15 -1.39 3.52
N ALA A 44 2.18 -0.89 4.28
CA ALA A 44 1.66 -1.55 5.49
C ALA A 44 1.11 -2.98 5.26
N MET A 45 0.74 -3.30 4.01
CA MET A 45 0.24 -4.61 3.58
C MET A 45 1.12 -5.26 2.49
N CYS A 46 2.32 -4.73 2.24
CA CYS A 46 3.23 -5.22 1.19
C CYS A 46 2.60 -5.26 -0.21
N HIS A 47 1.74 -4.27 -0.52
CA HIS A 47 0.99 -4.20 -1.77
C HIS A 47 1.65 -3.30 -2.81
N ARG A 48 2.65 -2.50 -2.43
CA ARG A 48 3.35 -1.59 -3.33
C ARG A 48 4.70 -2.18 -3.71
N ARG A 49 5.00 -2.17 -5.01
CA ARG A 49 6.28 -2.62 -5.54
C ARG A 49 7.30 -1.51 -5.43
N MET A 50 8.51 -1.84 -5.01
CA MET A 50 9.65 -0.93 -5.04
C MET A 50 10.22 -0.89 -6.45
N ASN A 51 10.37 0.31 -7.03
CA ASN A 51 10.93 0.52 -8.36
C ASN A 51 12.32 1.13 -8.24
N CYS A 52 13.22 0.41 -7.57
CA CYS A 52 14.60 0.86 -7.42
C CYS A 52 15.39 0.64 -8.74
N ASP A 53 16.37 1.49 -8.98
CA ASP A 53 17.32 1.37 -10.07
C ASP A 53 18.44 0.38 -9.69
N GLY A 54 18.13 -0.91 -9.80
CA GLY A 54 19.02 -2.01 -9.44
C GLY A 54 18.67 -2.71 -8.13
N TYR A 55 19.55 -3.62 -7.70
CA TYR A 55 19.32 -4.54 -6.58
C TYR A 55 19.88 -4.02 -5.24
N GLU A 56 20.78 -3.04 -5.25
CA GLU A 56 21.43 -2.53 -4.04
C GLU A 56 20.46 -1.73 -3.15
N ARG A 57 20.61 -1.86 -1.83
CA ARG A 57 19.74 -1.22 -0.84
C ARG A 57 20.54 -0.55 0.26
N LEU A 58 19.94 0.47 0.87
CA LEU A 58 20.42 1.06 2.11
C LEU A 58 20.25 0.05 3.26
N SER A 59 20.94 0.29 4.39
CA SER A 59 20.90 -0.60 5.55
C SER A 59 19.52 -0.80 6.17
N ASN A 60 18.58 0.12 5.92
CA ASN A 60 17.18 0.02 6.32
C ASN A 60 16.28 -0.69 5.29
N GLY A 61 16.85 -1.20 4.19
CA GLY A 61 16.14 -1.88 3.11
C GLY A 61 15.57 -0.97 2.02
N SER A 62 15.66 0.36 2.15
CA SER A 62 15.17 1.31 1.15
C SER A 62 16.08 1.38 -0.09
N CYS A 63 15.57 1.92 -1.19
CA CYS A 63 16.32 2.01 -2.45
C CYS A 63 17.51 3.00 -2.32
N ILE A 64 18.64 2.70 -2.95
CA ILE A 64 19.72 3.70 -3.12
C ILE A 64 19.31 4.76 -4.14
N GLN A 65 18.68 4.33 -5.24
CA GLN A 65 18.21 5.17 -6.33
C GLN A 65 16.90 4.61 -6.89
N CYS A 66 16.01 5.50 -7.35
CA CYS A 66 14.77 5.13 -8.04
C CYS A 66 14.97 4.99 -9.53
N ALA A 67 14.25 4.04 -10.13
CA ALA A 67 14.09 3.97 -11.57
C ALA A 67 13.36 5.23 -12.08
N GLU A 68 13.55 5.53 -13.36
CA GLU A 68 12.91 6.70 -13.99
C GLU A 68 11.38 6.70 -13.78
N GLY A 69 10.85 7.84 -13.38
CA GLY A 69 9.42 8.03 -13.12
C GLY A 69 8.93 7.60 -11.73
N TRP A 70 9.83 7.21 -10.82
CA TRP A 70 9.49 6.83 -9.45
C TRP A 70 10.24 7.66 -8.41
N VAL A 71 9.62 7.87 -7.25
CA VAL A 71 10.12 8.72 -6.16
C VAL A 71 9.78 8.13 -4.80
N GLY A 72 10.36 8.73 -3.75
CA GLY A 72 10.21 8.30 -2.37
C GLY A 72 11.35 7.38 -1.91
N PRO A 73 11.47 7.11 -0.59
CA PRO A 73 12.55 6.29 -0.05
C PRO A 73 12.55 4.86 -0.60
N ASP A 74 11.36 4.30 -0.83
CA ASP A 74 11.19 2.94 -1.35
C ASP A 74 10.90 2.90 -2.85
N CYS A 75 10.96 4.06 -3.54
CA CYS A 75 10.65 4.21 -4.97
C CYS A 75 9.32 3.56 -5.37
N ASP A 76 8.32 3.69 -4.52
CA ASP A 76 7.01 3.05 -4.63
C ASP A 76 5.89 4.05 -4.97
N ALA A 77 6.25 5.32 -5.16
CA ALA A 77 5.36 6.37 -5.62
C ALA A 77 5.75 6.86 -7.00
N ILE A 78 4.78 6.97 -7.90
CA ILE A 78 4.98 7.51 -9.25
C ILE A 78 5.25 9.01 -9.19
N ASN A 79 6.18 9.48 -10.02
CA ASN A 79 6.42 10.89 -10.24
C ASN A 79 5.42 11.43 -11.27
N CYS A 80 4.56 12.35 -10.85
CA CYS A 80 3.59 13.03 -11.72
C CYS A 80 4.14 14.35 -12.31
N ASN A 81 5.45 14.56 -12.30
CA ASN A 81 6.16 15.70 -12.88
C ASN A 81 5.61 17.09 -12.49
N GLY A 82 4.99 17.19 -11.31
CA GLY A 82 4.38 18.43 -10.82
C GLY A 82 3.07 18.83 -11.51
N HIS A 83 2.48 17.96 -12.31
CA HIS A 83 1.27 18.23 -13.12
C HIS A 83 0.10 17.32 -12.74
N GLY A 84 0.05 16.94 -11.47
CA GLY A 84 -0.93 16.03 -10.92
C GLY A 84 -0.48 15.47 -9.58
N ALA A 85 -1.32 14.60 -9.03
CA ALA A 85 -1.04 13.91 -7.79
C ALA A 85 -1.17 12.40 -7.98
N PRO A 86 -0.34 11.58 -7.32
CA PRO A 86 -0.53 10.14 -7.32
C PRO A 86 -1.93 9.74 -6.81
N ASN A 87 -2.46 8.63 -7.33
CA ASN A 87 -3.67 8.01 -6.81
C ASN A 87 -3.42 7.40 -5.41
N TYR A 88 -4.47 6.82 -4.81
CA TYR A 88 -4.37 6.21 -3.47
C TYR A 88 -3.27 5.14 -3.38
N ASP A 89 -3.09 4.33 -4.43
CA ASP A 89 -2.08 3.27 -4.48
C ASP A 89 -0.69 3.79 -4.89
N LEU A 90 -0.55 5.09 -5.16
CA LEU A 90 0.66 5.78 -5.61
C LEU A 90 1.26 5.28 -6.95
N THR A 91 0.52 4.53 -7.75
CA THR A 91 1.03 3.87 -8.97
C THR A 91 0.60 4.54 -10.26
N SER A 92 -0.31 5.52 -10.20
CA SER A 92 -0.77 6.29 -11.36
C SER A 92 -1.06 7.74 -10.99
N CYS A 93 -1.01 8.64 -11.96
CA CYS A 93 -1.24 10.07 -11.75
C CYS A 93 -2.67 10.50 -12.07
N ASN A 94 -3.29 11.19 -11.12
CA ASN A 94 -4.45 12.04 -11.39
C ASN A 94 -3.94 13.35 -11.99
N CYS A 95 -3.98 13.43 -13.32
CA CYS A 95 -3.40 14.54 -14.07
C CYS A 95 -4.25 15.81 -13.95
N GLU A 96 -3.60 16.95 -13.75
CA GLU A 96 -4.22 18.25 -13.95
C GLU A 96 -4.36 18.51 -15.45
N LYS A 97 -5.47 19.12 -15.88
CA LYS A 97 -5.61 19.49 -17.29
C LYS A 97 -4.60 20.58 -17.65
N PRO A 98 -4.00 20.53 -18.85
CA PRO A 98 -4.28 19.62 -19.97
C PRO A 98 -3.37 18.38 -20.04
N TYR A 99 -2.61 18.07 -19.00
CA TYR A 99 -1.64 16.98 -18.96
C TYR A 99 -2.32 15.61 -18.96
N SER A 100 -1.60 14.58 -19.43
CA SER A 100 -2.10 13.22 -19.48
C SER A 100 -0.97 12.17 -19.49
N GLY A 101 -1.33 10.90 -19.68
CA GLY A 101 -0.38 9.79 -19.63
C GLY A 101 -0.02 9.37 -18.19
N ASN A 102 0.93 8.44 -18.06
CA ASN A 102 1.20 7.79 -16.78
C ASN A 102 1.86 8.74 -15.75
N GLN A 103 2.65 9.70 -16.21
CA GLN A 103 3.46 10.62 -15.38
C GLN A 103 3.03 12.09 -15.55
N SER A 104 1.80 12.34 -16.00
CA SER A 104 1.28 13.69 -16.30
C SER A 104 2.17 14.51 -17.24
N ASN A 105 2.63 13.91 -18.33
CA ASN A 105 3.42 14.61 -19.34
C ASN A 105 2.51 15.33 -20.34
N TRP A 106 3.09 16.30 -21.05
CA TRP A 106 2.49 16.82 -22.28
C TRP A 106 2.57 15.71 -23.34
N LEU A 107 1.42 15.27 -23.85
CA LEU A 107 1.31 14.42 -25.03
C LEU A 107 1.04 15.27 -26.27
#